data_AF-A0A0T9UNQ6-F1
#
_entry.id   AF-A0A0T9UNQ6-F1
#
_cell.length_a   1.000
_cell.length_b   1.000
_cell.length_c   1.000
_cell.angle_alpha   90.00
_cell.angle_beta   90.00
_cell.angle_gamma   90.00
#
_symmetry.space_group_name_H-M   'P 1'
#
loop_
_entity.id
_entity.type
_entity.pdbx_description
1 polymer ?
#
loop_
_entity_poly.entity_id
_entity_poly.type
_entity_poly.pdbx_seq_one_letter_code
_entity_poly.pdbx_strand_id
1 'polypeptide(L)'
;MDIPAGDSLLTHQALALADQVFVLLHADANCHTRLHQQNLPAGCHFLLNQFTASSRLQQDLHQLWLQSLDTLLPIFIHRDEAMAEALAAKQPLGEYSAQSLASEEMVTLANWCLINVADRGL
;
A
#
# COMPACT_ATOMS: atom_id res chain seq x y z
N MET A 1 10.34 -2.51 6.28
CA MET A 1 10.08 -2.55 7.74
C MET A 1 8.60 -2.30 7.93
N ASP A 2 7.92 -3.10 8.75
CA ASP A 2 6.54 -2.79 9.16
C ASP A 2 6.59 -1.86 10.38
N ILE A 3 5.93 -0.71 10.27
CA ILE A 3 6.05 0.40 11.23
C ILE A 3 4.64 0.72 11.74
N PRO A 4 4.44 0.88 13.07
CA PRO A 4 3.13 1.23 13.61
C PRO A 4 2.63 2.58 13.06
N ALA A 5 1.31 2.72 12.99
CA ALA A 5 0.70 3.98 12.60
C ALA A 5 0.99 5.09 13.64
N GLY A 6 1.19 6.31 13.13
CA GLY A 6 1.36 7.51 13.95
C GLY A 6 2.77 8.09 13.91
N ASP A 7 2.92 9.25 14.54
CA ASP A 7 4.13 10.07 14.49
C ASP A 7 4.92 9.89 15.79
N SER A 8 5.82 8.91 15.80
CA SER A 8 6.61 8.54 16.98
C SER A 8 8.11 8.60 16.68
N LEU A 9 8.95 8.67 17.72
CA LEU A 9 10.40 8.63 17.54
C LEU A 9 10.86 7.37 16.77
N LEU A 10 10.22 6.21 17.04
CA LEU A 10 10.50 4.97 16.33
C LEU A 10 10.13 5.08 14.85
N THR A 11 8.99 5.71 14.54
CA THR A 11 8.56 6.00 13.17
C THR A 11 9.62 6.83 12.44
N HIS A 12 10.08 7.92 13.04
CA HIS A 12 11.11 8.77 12.43
C HIS A 12 12.45 8.04 12.22
N GLN A 13 12.89 7.25 13.20
CA GLN A 13 14.13 6.47 13.10
C GLN A 13 14.04 5.43 11.98
N ALA A 14 12.91 4.73 11.87
CA ALA A 14 12.67 3.76 10.83
C ALA A 14 12.63 4.42 9.44
N LEU A 15 11.95 5.55 9.31
CA LEU A 15 11.88 6.32 8.07
C LEU A 15 13.27 6.86 7.64
N ALA A 16 14.09 7.29 8.59
CA ALA A 16 15.44 7.79 8.31
C ALA A 16 16.40 6.71 7.76
N LEU A 17 16.11 5.44 8.00
CA LEU A 17 16.90 4.30 7.53
C LEU A 17 16.34 3.66 6.25
N ALA A 18 15.17 4.10 5.79
CA ALA A 18 14.48 3.48 4.67
C ALA A 18 14.94 4.11 3.34
N ASP A 19 15.41 3.28 2.40
CA ASP A 19 15.69 3.72 1.03
C ASP A 19 14.40 4.09 0.29
N GLN A 20 13.30 3.41 0.61
CA GLN A 20 11.97 3.64 0.06
C GLN A 20 10.89 3.48 1.12
N VAL A 21 9.86 4.31 1.00
CA VAL A 21 8.72 4.33 1.93
C VAL A 21 7.44 4.12 1.15
N PHE A 22 6.68 3.08 1.52
CA PHE A 22 5.32 2.87 1.01
C PHE A 22 4.32 3.24 2.10
N VAL A 23 3.39 4.13 1.78
CA VAL A 23 2.26 4.50 2.64
C VAL A 23 1.03 3.75 2.15
N LEU A 24 0.52 2.84 2.98
CA LEU A 24 -0.66 2.05 2.67
C LEU A 24 -1.93 2.87 2.93
N LEU A 25 -2.80 2.94 1.92
CA LEU A 25 -4.06 3.67 1.95
C LEU A 25 -5.23 2.69 1.88
N HIS A 26 -6.25 2.94 2.69
CA HIS A 26 -7.58 2.37 2.46
C HIS A 26 -8.45 3.48 1.88
N ALA A 27 -9.23 3.19 0.83
CA ALA A 27 -10.11 4.17 0.20
C ALA A 27 -11.35 4.48 1.07
N ASP A 28 -11.15 5.11 2.21
CA ASP A 28 -12.21 5.53 3.13
C ASP A 28 -12.03 6.98 3.61
N ALA A 29 -13.08 7.51 4.23
CA ALA A 29 -13.12 8.90 4.69
C ALA A 29 -12.11 9.19 5.82
N ASN A 30 -11.77 8.21 6.66
CA ASN A 30 -10.80 8.39 7.73
C ASN A 30 -9.39 8.55 7.14
N CYS A 31 -9.00 7.65 6.23
CA CYS A 31 -7.75 7.74 5.50
C CYS A 31 -7.64 9.05 4.73
N HIS A 32 -8.71 9.47 4.04
CA HIS A 32 -8.76 10.77 3.36
C HIS A 32 -8.51 11.94 4.31
N THR A 33 -9.19 11.98 5.44
CA THR A 33 -9.00 13.03 6.46
C THR A 33 -7.56 13.03 6.98
N ARG A 34 -7.02 11.85 7.26
CA ARG A 34 -5.68 11.65 7.82
C ARG A 34 -4.56 12.03 6.86
N LEU A 35 -4.73 11.82 5.56
CA LEU A 35 -3.79 12.24 4.51
C LEU A 35 -3.54 13.76 4.55
N HIS A 36 -4.56 14.55 4.90
CA HIS A 36 -4.47 16.01 4.97
C HIS A 36 -4.08 16.55 6.35
N GLN A 37 -4.03 15.71 7.37
CA GLN A 37 -3.76 16.12 8.76
C GLN A 37 -2.39 15.67 9.29
N GLN A 38 -1.70 14.78 8.59
CA GLN A 38 -0.42 14.22 9.04
C GLN A 38 0.73 14.65 8.13
N ASN A 39 1.92 14.71 8.74
CA ASN A 39 3.16 14.84 7.99
C ASN A 39 3.43 13.54 7.25
N LEU A 40 3.35 13.58 5.91
CA LEU A 40 3.67 12.45 5.06
C LEU A 40 5.18 12.41 4.78
N PRO A 41 5.82 11.23 4.77
CA PRO A 41 7.24 11.13 4.44
C PRO A 41 7.52 11.66 3.03
N ALA A 42 8.57 12.48 2.89
CA ALA A 42 8.94 13.02 1.59
C ALA A 42 9.36 11.89 0.63
N GLY A 43 8.89 11.95 -0.62
CA GLY A 43 9.23 10.96 -1.65
C GLY A 43 8.65 9.57 -1.43
N CYS A 44 7.67 9.40 -0.53
CA CYS A 44 6.98 8.13 -0.37
C CYS A 44 6.12 7.75 -1.58
N HIS A 45 5.78 6.47 -1.69
CA HIS A 45 4.82 5.92 -2.65
C HIS A 45 3.51 5.58 -1.94
N PHE A 46 2.38 5.94 -2.53
CA PHE A 46 1.08 5.58 -1.99
C PHE A 46 0.57 4.29 -2.65
N LEU A 47 0.19 3.31 -1.84
CA LEU A 47 -0.38 2.05 -2.32
C LEU A 47 -1.79 1.88 -1.77
N LEU A 48 -2.76 1.72 -2.68
CA LEU A 48 -4.13 1.39 -2.28
C LEU A 48 -4.23 -0.07 -1.90
N ASN A 49 -4.71 -0.32 -0.68
CA ASN A 49 -4.89 -1.63 -0.10
C ASN A 49 -6.37 -1.88 0.21
N GLN A 50 -6.76 -3.15 0.27
CA GLN A 50 -8.13 -3.63 0.47
C GLN A 50 -9.16 -2.94 -0.44
N PHE A 51 -8.78 -2.68 -1.69
CA PHE A 51 -9.65 -2.02 -2.65
C PHE A 51 -10.79 -2.96 -3.07
N THR A 52 -12.00 -2.43 -3.17
CA THR A 52 -13.21 -3.15 -3.56
C THR A 52 -13.82 -2.43 -4.75
N ALA A 53 -13.64 -2.98 -5.95
CA ALA A 53 -14.04 -2.34 -7.20
C ALA A 53 -15.55 -2.05 -7.32
N SER A 54 -16.41 -2.77 -6.58
CA SER A 54 -17.85 -2.51 -6.54
C SER A 54 -18.25 -1.33 -5.63
N SER A 55 -17.33 -0.80 -4.82
CA SER A 55 -17.62 0.30 -3.92
C SER A 55 -17.45 1.65 -4.60
N ARG A 56 -18.58 2.33 -4.84
CA ARG A 56 -18.60 3.67 -5.44
C ARG A 56 -17.78 4.69 -4.65
N LEU A 57 -17.87 4.66 -3.32
CA LEU A 57 -17.07 5.55 -2.47
C LEU A 57 -15.57 5.34 -2.68
N GLN A 58 -15.13 4.08 -2.79
CA GLN A 58 -13.72 3.79 -3.01
C GLN A 58 -13.26 4.24 -4.39
N GLN A 59 -14.09 4.05 -5.42
CA GLN A 59 -13.83 4.54 -6.77
C GLN A 59 -13.70 6.06 -6.80
N ASP A 60 -14.62 6.79 -6.14
CA ASP A 60 -14.61 8.25 -6.09
C ASP A 60 -13.36 8.77 -5.36
N LEU A 61 -12.99 8.17 -4.21
CA LEU A 61 -11.76 8.53 -3.49
C LEU A 61 -10.50 8.22 -4.29
N HIS A 62 -10.46 7.09 -4.97
CA HIS A 62 -9.36 6.72 -5.86
C HIS A 62 -9.18 7.76 -6.98
N GLN A 63 -10.27 8.16 -7.66
CA GLN A 63 -10.21 9.19 -8.71
C GLN A 63 -9.74 10.55 -8.18
N LEU A 64 -10.21 10.94 -6.98
CA LEU A 64 -9.74 12.15 -6.32
C LEU A 64 -8.24 12.06 -6.02
N TRP A 65 -7.77 10.93 -5.48
CA TRP A 65 -6.37 10.74 -5.13
C TRP A 65 -5.44 10.64 -6.33
N LEU A 66 -5.90 10.15 -7.48
CA LEU A 66 -5.16 10.23 -8.74
C LEU A 66 -4.80 11.67 -9.12
N GLN A 67 -5.65 12.62 -8.75
CA GLN A 67 -5.47 14.04 -9.08
C GLN A 67 -4.69 14.79 -8.01
N SER A 68 -4.67 14.29 -6.77
CA SER A 68 -4.12 15.00 -5.61
C SER A 68 -2.83 14.42 -5.04
N LEU A 69 -2.47 13.17 -5.36
CA LEU A 69 -1.27 12.51 -4.85
C LEU A 69 -0.26 12.25 -5.97
N ASP A 70 0.93 12.83 -5.87
CA ASP A 70 1.95 12.79 -6.93
C ASP A 70 2.51 11.37 -7.20
N THR A 71 2.55 10.52 -6.18
CA THR A 71 3.24 9.21 -6.21
C THR A 71 2.30 8.05 -5.87
N LEU A 72 1.03 8.17 -6.26
CA LEU A 72 0.08 7.06 -6.16
C LEU A 72 0.42 5.97 -7.19
N LEU A 73 0.62 4.75 -6.70
CA LEU A 73 0.95 3.62 -7.55
C LEU A 73 -0.24 3.24 -8.45
N PRO A 74 0.00 2.82 -9.70
CA PRO A 74 -1.04 2.32 -10.59
C PRO A 74 -1.47 0.87 -10.26
N ILE A 75 -1.13 0.40 -9.05
CA ILE A 75 -1.36 -0.96 -8.57
C ILE A 75 -2.24 -0.87 -7.33
N PHE A 76 -3.21 -1.77 -7.23
CA PHE A 76 -4.09 -1.92 -6.09
C PHE A 76 -3.84 -3.30 -5.51
N ILE A 77 -3.97 -3.44 -4.19
CA ILE A 77 -4.23 -4.73 -3.57
C ILE A 77 -5.72 -4.78 -3.29
N HIS A 78 -6.44 -5.63 -4.02
CA HIS A 78 -7.86 -5.82 -3.81
C HIS A 78 -8.12 -6.52 -2.47
N ARG A 79 -9.29 -6.23 -1.91
CA ARG A 79 -9.81 -7.00 -0.79
C ARG A 79 -10.10 -8.41 -1.28
N ASP A 80 -9.41 -9.38 -0.71
CA ASP A 80 -9.48 -10.79 -1.08
C ASP A 80 -9.57 -11.64 0.20
N GLU A 81 -10.48 -12.61 0.21
CA GLU A 81 -10.65 -13.53 1.34
C GLU A 81 -9.43 -14.43 1.53
N ALA A 82 -8.76 -14.78 0.43
CA ALA A 82 -7.54 -15.60 0.45
C ALA A 82 -6.44 -14.97 1.32
N MET A 83 -6.38 -13.63 1.41
CA MET A 83 -5.44 -12.93 2.29
C MET A 83 -5.73 -13.19 3.77
N ALA A 84 -7.01 -13.12 4.17
CA ALA A 84 -7.43 -13.36 5.54
C ALA A 84 -7.27 -14.84 5.93
N GLU A 85 -7.60 -15.75 5.01
CA GLU A 85 -7.42 -17.19 5.19
C GLU A 85 -5.93 -17.57 5.31
N ALA A 86 -5.07 -17.03 4.45
CA ALA A 86 -3.63 -17.25 4.52
C ALA A 86 -3.05 -16.79 5.87
N LEU A 87 -3.49 -15.62 6.36
CA LEU A 87 -3.11 -15.10 7.68
C LEU A 87 -3.57 -16.04 8.81
N ALA A 88 -4.81 -16.52 8.75
CA ALA A 88 -5.35 -17.46 9.74
C ALA A 88 -4.59 -18.81 9.72
N ALA A 89 -4.19 -19.27 8.54
CA ALA A 89 -3.35 -20.45 8.34
C ALA A 89 -1.87 -20.20 8.69
N LYS A 90 -1.48 -18.94 8.94
CA LYS A 90 -0.08 -18.51 9.16
C LYS A 90 0.85 -18.87 8.00
N GLN A 91 0.34 -18.76 6.78
CA GLN A 91 1.09 -19.02 5.56
C GLN A 91 1.20 -17.73 4.72
N PRO A 92 2.28 -17.55 3.95
CA PRO A 92 2.33 -16.52 2.94
C PRO A 92 1.20 -16.70 1.92
N LEU A 93 0.60 -15.60 1.46
CA LEU A 93 -0.50 -15.66 0.50
C LEU A 93 -0.13 -16.44 -0.77
N GLY A 94 1.06 -16.22 -1.31
CA GLY A 94 1.53 -16.91 -2.52
C GLY A 94 1.69 -18.43 -2.35
N GLU A 95 1.87 -18.92 -1.11
CA GLU A 95 1.88 -20.35 -0.82
C GLU A 95 0.48 -20.89 -0.55
N TYR A 96 -0.35 -20.13 0.17
CA TYR A 96 -1.71 -20.52 0.53
C TYR A 96 -2.65 -20.55 -0.69
N SER A 97 -2.62 -19.50 -1.50
CA SER A 97 -3.48 -19.31 -2.67
C SER A 97 -2.77 -18.50 -3.75
N ALA A 98 -1.84 -19.15 -4.45
CA ALA A 98 -1.02 -18.55 -5.50
C ALA A 98 -1.82 -17.89 -6.63
N GLN A 99 -3.04 -18.40 -6.89
CA GLN A 99 -3.94 -17.96 -7.96
C GLN A 99 -5.01 -16.96 -7.49
N SER A 100 -4.94 -16.50 -6.25
CA SER A 100 -5.83 -15.43 -5.76
C SER A 100 -5.47 -14.09 -6.43
N LEU A 101 -6.45 -13.20 -6.54
CA LEU A 101 -6.25 -11.88 -7.14
C LEU A 101 -5.18 -11.11 -6.37
N ALA A 102 -5.27 -11.11 -5.03
CA ALA A 102 -4.28 -10.42 -4.21
C ALA A 102 -2.87 -11.04 -4.35
N SER A 103 -2.73 -12.34 -4.64
CA SER A 103 -1.42 -12.96 -4.90
C SER A 103 -0.81 -12.44 -6.20
N GLU A 104 -1.59 -12.39 -7.29
CA GLU A 104 -1.14 -11.84 -8.58
C GLU A 104 -0.75 -10.36 -8.48
N GLU A 105 -1.49 -9.60 -7.67
CA GLU A 105 -1.22 -8.18 -7.43
C GLU A 105 0.02 -7.95 -6.58
N MET A 106 0.27 -8.82 -5.59
CA MET A 106 1.51 -8.81 -4.82
C MET A 106 2.73 -9.09 -5.71
N VAL A 107 2.62 -10.02 -6.68
CA VAL A 107 3.67 -10.27 -7.67
C VAL A 107 3.87 -9.04 -8.57
N THR A 108 2.77 -8.41 -9.00
CA THR A 108 2.82 -7.19 -9.81
C THR A 108 3.51 -6.04 -9.06
N LEU A 109 3.18 -5.86 -7.77
CA LEU A 109 3.85 -4.90 -6.90
C LEU A 109 5.34 -5.20 -6.72
N ALA A 110 5.70 -6.47 -6.50
CA ALA A 110 7.09 -6.88 -6.38
C ALA A 110 7.90 -6.55 -7.66
N ASN A 111 7.32 -6.83 -8.84
CA ASN A 111 7.95 -6.48 -10.11
C ASN A 111 8.07 -4.96 -10.30
N TRP A 112 7.05 -4.20 -9.90
CA TRP A 112 7.12 -2.74 -9.91
C TRP A 112 8.28 -2.23 -9.05
N CYS A 113 8.47 -2.79 -7.85
CA CYS A 113 9.61 -2.45 -6.99
C CYS A 113 10.95 -2.78 -7.66
N LEU A 114 11.09 -3.96 -8.26
CA LEU A 114 12.32 -4.33 -8.95
C LEU A 114 12.67 -3.36 -10.10
N ILE A 115 11.67 -2.83 -10.80
CA ILE A 115 11.90 -1.89 -11.91
C ILE A 115 12.16 -0.46 -11.43
N ASN A 116 11.40 0.01 -10.44
CA ASN A 116 11.36 1.44 -10.09
C ASN A 116 12.17 1.81 -8.85
N VAL A 117 12.46 0.83 -8.00
CA VAL A 117 13.18 1.02 -6.74
C VAL A 117 14.61 0.50 -6.83
N ALA A 118 14.81 -0.70 -7.37
CA ALA A 118 16.13 -1.35 -7.37
C ALA A 118 17.19 -0.59 -8.19
N ASP A 119 16.76 0.16 -9.22
CA ASP A 119 17.67 0.87 -10.14
C ASP A 119 18.15 2.24 -9.63
N ARG A 120 17.69 2.68 -8.44
CA ARG A 120 18.09 3.97 -7.84
C ARG A 120 19.27 3.87 -6.86
N GLY A 121 19.86 2.67 -6.70
CA GLY A 121 20.89 2.36 -5.70
C GLY A 121 22.32 2.19 -6.23
N LEU A 122 22.63 2.60 -7.47
CA LEU A 122 23.99 2.57 -8.03
C LEU A 122 24.49 3.97 -8.40
#